data_AF-A0A6V7UL12-F1
#
_entry.id   AF-A0A6V7UL12-F1
#
_cell.length_a   1.000
_cell.length_b   1.000
_cell.length_c   1.000
_cell.angle_alpha   90.00
_cell.angle_beta   90.00
_cell.angle_gamma   90.00
#
_symmetry.space_group_name_H-M   'P 1'
#
loop_
_entity.id
_entity.type
_entity.pdbx_description
1 polymer ?
#
loop_
_entity_poly.entity_id
_entity_poly.type
_entity_poly.pdbx_seq_one_letter_code
_entity_poly.pdbx_strand_id
1 'polypeptide(L)'
;MAANFLHSWLHLPSLPIVFVNLDNLNNLILISQKPKIIYYYGEEEGEEEEGGVNKKQQVWPIPIWIECLEGTFPEQLFWLNDNKENNGILIIPLNILTKTNSTTSLAFNRNRPVYYQLNIRKIKGN
;
A
#
# COMPACT_ATOMS: atom_id res chain seq x y z
N MET A 1 15.30 5.22 -11.12
CA MET A 1 14.17 5.19 -10.16
C MET A 1 13.04 6.12 -10.61
N ALA A 2 13.31 7.41 -10.87
CA ALA A 2 12.29 8.36 -11.35
C ALA A 2 11.61 7.98 -12.68
N ALA A 3 12.37 7.45 -13.65
CA ALA A 3 11.80 7.01 -14.93
C ALA A 3 10.78 5.87 -14.77
N ASN A 4 11.11 4.85 -13.96
CA ASN A 4 10.21 3.71 -13.69
C ASN A 4 8.98 4.15 -12.89
N PHE A 5 9.16 5.05 -11.92
CA PHE A 5 8.06 5.68 -11.20
C PHE A 5 7.12 6.37 -12.19
N LEU A 6 7.59 7.39 -12.91
CA LEU A 6 6.76 8.13 -13.86
C LEU A 6 6.12 7.22 -14.91
N HIS A 7 6.86 6.25 -15.43
CA HIS A 7 6.32 5.31 -16.40
C HIS A 7 5.13 4.51 -15.84
N SER A 8 5.26 3.96 -14.63
CA SER A 8 4.18 3.21 -13.98
C SER A 8 2.94 4.08 -13.72
N TRP A 9 3.15 5.33 -13.28
CA TRP A 9 2.07 6.25 -12.92
C TRP A 9 1.37 6.89 -14.13
N LEU A 10 2.06 6.99 -15.27
CA LEU A 10 1.52 7.61 -16.50
C LEU A 10 0.98 6.60 -17.51
N HIS A 11 1.48 5.36 -17.52
CA HIS A 11 1.17 4.40 -18.57
C HIS A 11 0.50 3.11 -18.10
N LEU A 12 0.55 2.75 -16.81
CA LEU A 12 -0.26 1.64 -16.32
C LEU A 12 -1.71 2.09 -16.15
N PRO A 13 -2.69 1.32 -16.66
CA PRO A 13 -4.10 1.63 -16.43
C PRO A 13 -4.46 1.36 -14.96
N SER A 14 -5.55 1.98 -14.51
CA SER A 14 -6.04 1.91 -13.12
C SER A 14 -5.20 2.70 -12.10
N LEU A 15 -5.47 2.47 -10.81
CA LEU A 15 -4.77 3.04 -9.67
C LEU A 15 -4.45 1.95 -8.63
N PRO A 16 -3.40 2.12 -7.82
CA PRO A 16 -3.08 1.17 -6.77
C PRO A 16 -4.02 1.27 -5.58
N ILE A 17 -4.44 0.12 -5.05
CA ILE A 17 -4.99 -0.04 -3.71
C ILE A 17 -3.86 -0.50 -2.80
N VAL A 18 -3.53 0.31 -1.80
CA VAL A 18 -2.55 0.02 -0.76
C VAL A 18 -3.25 -0.64 0.42
N PHE A 19 -2.81 -1.85 0.77
CA PHE A 19 -3.27 -2.60 1.92
C PHE A 19 -2.27 -2.43 3.05
N VAL A 20 -2.74 -1.95 4.20
CA VAL A 20 -1.95 -1.81 5.43
C VAL A 20 -2.50 -2.80 6.44
N ASN A 21 -1.72 -3.82 6.77
CA ASN A 21 -2.03 -4.76 7.83
C ASN A 21 -1.22 -4.40 9.09
N LEU A 22 -1.93 -4.00 10.13
CA LEU A 22 -1.39 -3.67 11.44
C LEU A 22 -1.31 -4.95 12.27
N ASP A 23 -0.10 -5.47 12.45
CA ASP A 23 0.20 -6.67 13.23
C ASP A 23 0.71 -6.28 14.62
N ASN A 24 -0.23 -6.12 15.56
CA ASN A 24 0.09 -5.78 16.94
C ASN A 24 0.75 -6.93 17.70
N LEU A 25 0.63 -8.19 17.24
CA LEU A 25 1.26 -9.33 17.92
C LEU A 25 2.76 -9.32 17.68
N ASN A 26 3.16 -9.09 16.43
CA ASN A 26 4.57 -9.06 16.05
C ASN A 26 5.18 -7.66 16.09
N ASN A 27 4.40 -6.62 16.44
CA ASN A 27 4.79 -5.21 16.39
C ASN A 27 5.30 -4.79 14.99
N LEU A 28 4.58 -5.22 13.95
CA LEU A 28 4.92 -4.98 12.55
C LEU A 28 3.76 -4.31 11.81
N ILE A 29 4.11 -3.59 10.76
CA ILE A 29 3.19 -3.10 9.74
C ILE A 29 3.59 -3.77 8.43
N LEU A 30 2.64 -4.45 7.81
CA LEU A 30 2.83 -5.08 6.50
C LEU A 30 2.04 -4.28 5.47
N ILE A 31 2.73 -3.75 4.47
CA ILE A 31 2.14 -2.91 3.43
C ILE A 31 2.31 -3.60 2.08
N SER A 32 1.22 -3.75 1.33
CA SER A 32 1.24 -4.32 -0.01
C SER A 32 0.31 -3.56 -0.94
N GLN A 33 0.35 -3.88 -2.24
CA GLN A 33 -0.49 -3.23 -3.24
C GLN A 33 -1.19 -4.24 -4.16
N LYS A 34 -2.34 -3.84 -4.70
CA LYS A 34 -2.98 -4.48 -5.85
C LYS A 34 -3.56 -3.40 -6.77
N PRO A 35 -3.65 -3.65 -8.09
CA PRO A 35 -4.40 -2.77 -8.98
C PRO A 35 -5.87 -2.75 -8.57
N LYS A 36 -6.51 -1.57 -8.62
CA LYS A 36 -7.97 -1.47 -8.52
C LYS A 36 -8.59 -2.13 -9.75
N ILE A 37 -9.48 -3.09 -9.55
CA ILE A 37 -10.26 -3.64 -10.66
C ILE A 37 -11.34 -2.60 -11.00
N ILE A 38 -11.29 -2.06 -12.21
CA ILE A 38 -12.32 -1.16 -12.74
C ILE A 38 -13.13 -1.98 -13.74
N TYR A 39 -14.37 -2.30 -13.40
CA TYR A 39 -15.34 -2.83 -14.35
C TYR A 39 -15.93 -1.64 -15.12
N TYR A 40 -15.86 -1.66 -16.45
CA TYR A 40 -16.56 -0.66 -17.26
C TYR A 40 -18.06 -1.03 -17.28
N TYR A 41 -18.94 -0.04 -17.11
CA TYR A 41 -20.39 -0.23 -17.24
C TYR A 41 -20.69 -0.84 -18.61
N GLY A 42 -21.06 -2.13 -18.64
CA GLY A 42 -21.32 -2.89 -19.86
C GLY A 42 -20.75 -4.31 -19.86
N GLU A 43 -19.82 -4.63 -18.96
CA GLU A 43 -19.35 -6.01 -18.74
C GLU A 43 -20.00 -6.55 -17.46
N GLU A 44 -20.85 -7.57 -17.62
CA GLU A 44 -21.44 -8.31 -16.50
C GLU A 44 -20.34 -8.93 -15.64
N GLU A 45 -20.61 -9.15 -14.34
CA GLU A 45 -19.73 -9.83 -13.40
C GLU A 45 -19.52 -11.28 -13.83
N GLY A 46 -18.62 -11.47 -14.80
CA GLY A 46 -18.16 -12.75 -15.31
C GLY A 46 -16.82 -13.10 -14.69
N GLU A 47 -16.65 -14.40 -14.48
CA GLU A 47 -15.48 -15.09 -13.97
C GLU A 47 -14.17 -14.62 -14.65
N GLU A 48 -13.05 -14.93 -14.00
CA GLU A 48 -11.68 -14.60 -14.43
C GLU A 48 -11.40 -14.99 -15.90
N GLU A 49 -11.80 -14.16 -16.86
CA GLU A 49 -11.51 -14.43 -18.27
C GLU A 49 -10.05 -14.11 -18.56
N GLU A 50 -9.35 -15.15 -19.04
CA GLU A 50 -7.98 -15.19 -19.57
C GLU A 50 -7.79 -14.36 -20.86
N GLY A 51 -8.45 -13.21 -20.95
CA GLY A 51 -8.40 -12.29 -22.09
C GLY A 51 -7.53 -11.06 -21.84
N GLY A 52 -6.22 -11.19 -22.05
CA GLY A 52 -5.45 -10.14 -22.74
C GLY A 52 -5.00 -8.87 -21.99
N VAL A 53 -5.12 -8.77 -20.68
CA VAL A 53 -4.27 -7.85 -19.89
C VAL A 53 -3.54 -8.67 -18.86
N ASN A 54 -2.21 -8.65 -18.87
CA ASN A 54 -1.39 -9.29 -17.84
C ASN A 54 -1.61 -8.58 -16.48
N LYS A 55 -2.76 -8.84 -15.84
CA LYS A 55 -3.15 -8.34 -14.51
C LYS A 55 -2.16 -8.75 -13.42
N LYS A 56 -1.29 -9.72 -13.72
CA LYS A 56 -0.27 -10.29 -12.82
C LYS A 56 0.91 -9.35 -12.51
N GLN A 57 1.07 -8.20 -13.17
CA GLN A 57 2.29 -7.38 -13.02
C GLN A 57 2.09 -5.85 -13.06
N GLN A 58 0.91 -5.34 -12.72
CA GLN A 58 0.75 -3.89 -12.51
C GLN A 58 1.21 -3.52 -11.10
N VAL A 59 2.44 -3.00 -11.01
CA VAL A 59 3.07 -2.59 -9.75
C VAL A 59 3.56 -1.16 -9.89
N TRP A 60 3.18 -0.32 -8.92
CA TRP A 60 3.64 1.05 -8.83
C TRP A 60 4.74 1.13 -7.75
N PRO A 61 5.85 1.85 -7.98
CA PRO A 61 6.65 2.36 -6.87
C PRO A 61 5.83 3.44 -6.16
N ILE A 62 5.42 3.20 -4.92
CA ILE A 62 4.53 4.09 -4.16
C ILE A 62 5.26 4.67 -2.95
N PRO A 63 5.37 6.00 -2.84
CA PRO A 63 5.80 6.64 -1.59
C PRO A 63 4.68 6.51 -0.54
N ILE A 64 5.02 5.89 0.59
CA ILE A 64 4.15 5.69 1.74
C ILE A 64 4.60 6.65 2.85
N TRP A 65 3.84 7.71 3.03
CA TRP A 65 4.00 8.65 4.13
C TRP A 65 3.23 8.16 5.36
N ILE A 66 3.93 8.06 6.49
CA ILE A 66 3.39 7.60 7.77
C ILE A 66 3.67 8.65 8.84
N GLU A 67 2.61 9.11 9.50
CA GLU A 67 2.67 10.08 10.58
C GLU A 67 2.20 9.45 11.90
N CYS A 68 2.93 9.71 12.99
CA CYS A 68 2.45 9.43 14.33
C CYS A 68 1.66 10.64 14.87
N LEU A 69 0.34 10.49 14.98
CA LEU A 69 -0.60 11.53 15.44
C LEU A 69 -0.39 11.95 16.90
N GLU A 70 0.29 11.14 17.71
CA GLU A 70 0.71 11.53 19.06
C GLU A 70 1.87 12.54 19.05
N GLY A 71 2.46 12.84 17.88
CA GLY A 71 3.57 13.77 17.73
C GLY A 71 4.88 13.27 18.37
N THR A 72 4.96 11.98 18.69
CA THR A 72 6.13 11.39 19.36
C THR A 72 7.28 11.08 18.40
N PHE A 73 6.97 10.95 17.11
CA PHE A 73 7.92 10.74 16.02
C PHE A 73 7.62 11.69 14.85
N PRO A 74 8.64 12.17 14.13
CA PRO A 74 8.43 12.91 12.90
C PRO A 74 7.78 12.00 11.84
N GLU A 75 7.12 12.63 10.87
CA GLU A 75 6.61 11.94 9.68
C GLU A 75 7.76 11.22 8.95
N GLN A 76 7.50 9.99 8.50
CA GLN A 76 8.47 9.16 7.81
C GLN A 76 7.96 8.71 6.44
N LEU A 77 8.87 8.66 5.48
CA LEU A 77 8.63 8.21 4.11
C LEU A 77 9.26 6.84 3.89
N PHE A 78 8.46 5.90 3.42
CA PHE A 78 8.89 4.58 2.96
C PHE A 78 8.52 4.38 1.50
N TRP A 79 9.24 3.51 0.80
CA TRP A 79 8.93 3.17 -0.58
C TRP A 79 8.40 1.75 -0.67
N LEU A 80 7.15 1.62 -1.10
CA LEU A 80 6.59 0.35 -1.51
C LEU A 80 7.01 0.11 -2.96
N ASN A 81 7.97 -0.80 -3.17
CA ASN A 81 8.52 -1.14 -4.46
C ASN A 81 8.19 -2.58 -4.83
N ASP A 82 8.37 -2.94 -6.11
CA ASP A 82 8.32 -4.31 -6.61
C ASP A 82 9.57 -5.12 -6.19
N ASN A 83 10.06 -4.93 -4.96
CA ASN A 83 11.30 -5.58 -4.53
C ASN A 83 11.02 -7.07 -4.36
N LYS A 84 11.59 -7.88 -5.25
CA LYS A 84 11.41 -9.34 -5.33
C LYS A 84 11.76 -10.07 -4.03
N GLU A 85 12.60 -9.46 -3.19
CA GLU A 85 13.06 -10.04 -1.92
C GLU A 85 11.93 -10.30 -0.92
N ASN A 86 10.83 -9.53 -0.96
CA ASN A 86 9.70 -9.66 -0.03
C ASN A 86 8.35 -9.86 -0.73
N ASN A 87 8.34 -10.40 -1.96
CA ASN A 87 7.12 -10.59 -2.76
C ASN A 87 6.26 -9.30 -2.87
N GLY A 88 6.88 -8.12 -2.96
CA GLY A 88 6.16 -6.85 -3.04
C GLY A 88 5.48 -6.40 -1.73
N ILE A 89 5.91 -6.95 -0.58
CA ILE A 89 5.47 -6.53 0.75
C ILE A 89 6.55 -5.66 1.41
N LEU A 90 6.16 -4.47 1.85
CA LEU A 90 6.97 -3.59 2.69
C LEU A 90 6.67 -3.91 4.17
N ILE A 91 7.71 -4.28 4.91
CA ILE A 91 7.62 -4.64 6.33
C ILE A 91 8.26 -3.51 7.15
N ILE A 92 7.50 -2.92 8.05
CA ILE A 92 7.96 -1.80 8.89
C ILE A 92 7.78 -2.16 10.36
N PRO A 93 8.87 -2.20 11.16
CA PRO A 93 8.78 -2.35 12.60
C PRO A 93 8.05 -1.17 13.26
N LEU A 94 7.14 -1.43 14.19
CA LEU A 94 6.31 -0.40 14.79
C LEU A 94 7.11 0.56 15.70
N ASN A 95 8.19 0.06 16.31
CA ASN A 95 9.05 0.81 17.23
C ASN A 95 9.82 1.97 16.57
N ILE A 96 9.93 2.00 15.24
CA ILE A 96 10.52 3.14 14.53
C ILE A 96 9.49 4.26 14.30
N LEU A 97 8.20 3.97 14.48
CA LEU A 97 7.09 4.89 14.21
C LEU A 97 6.36 5.36 15.47
N THR A 98 6.35 4.58 16.56
CA THR A 98 5.68 4.95 17.81
C THR A 98 6.47 4.52 19.04
N LYS A 99 6.35 5.25 20.16
CA LYS A 99 7.03 4.91 21.43
C LYS A 99 6.29 3.82 22.20
N THR A 100 4.98 3.77 22.01
CA THR A 100 4.05 2.90 22.74
C THR A 100 3.85 1.55 22.05
N ASN A 101 4.47 1.32 20.88
CA ASN A 101 4.16 0.20 19.99
C ASN A 101 2.66 0.06 19.75
N SER A 102 1.93 1.18 19.70
CA SER A 102 0.51 1.20 19.37
C SER A 102 0.30 1.61 17.92
N THR A 103 -0.66 0.96 17.27
CA THR A 103 -1.09 1.28 15.90
C THR A 103 -2.28 2.23 15.86
N THR A 104 -2.83 2.63 17.01
CA THR A 104 -3.99 3.56 17.12
C THR A 104 -3.67 4.97 16.65
N SER A 105 -2.40 5.33 16.64
CA SER A 105 -1.94 6.70 16.48
C SER A 105 -1.20 6.91 15.17
N LEU A 106 -1.36 5.98 14.21
CA LEU A 106 -0.73 6.06 12.90
C LEU A 106 -1.73 6.56 11.85
N ALA A 107 -1.30 7.57 11.09
CA ALA A 107 -1.98 8.03 9.89
C ALA A 107 -1.12 7.73 8.66
N PHE A 108 -1.78 7.39 7.56
CA PHE A 108 -1.15 7.09 6.29
C PHE A 108 -1.71 8.02 5.21
N ASN A 109 -0.84 8.57 4.36
CA ASN A 109 -1.22 9.47 3.25
C ASN A 109 -2.16 10.61 3.70
N ARG A 110 -1.84 11.25 4.83
CA ARG A 110 -2.65 12.36 5.36
C ARG A 110 -2.67 13.49 4.33
N ASN A 111 -3.85 14.08 4.10
CA ASN A 111 -4.12 15.06 3.02
C ASN A 111 -4.10 14.49 1.60
N ARG A 112 -3.92 13.17 1.44
CA ARG A 112 -3.92 12.46 0.14
C ARG A 112 -2.97 13.04 -0.93
N PRO A 113 -1.71 13.40 -0.60
CA PRO A 113 -0.75 13.91 -1.58
C PRO A 113 -0.37 12.86 -2.64
N VAL A 114 -0.51 11.57 -2.34
CA VAL A 114 -0.19 10.47 -3.26
C VAL A 114 -1.48 9.81 -3.75
N TYR A 115 -1.58 9.58 -5.06
CA TYR A 115 -2.81 9.11 -5.71
C TYR A 115 -3.02 7.59 -5.58
N TYR A 116 -3.43 7.14 -4.39
CA TYR A 116 -3.78 5.73 -4.16
C TYR A 116 -4.99 5.58 -3.23
N GLN A 117 -5.67 4.44 -3.35
CA GLN A 117 -6.73 4.06 -2.40
C GLN A 117 -6.12 3.30 -1.22
N LEU A 118 -6.53 3.62 0.00
CA LEU A 118 -5.99 3.01 1.22
C LEU A 118 -7.01 2.04 1.85
N ASN A 119 -6.55 0.84 2.22
CA ASN A 119 -7.31 -0.15 2.99
C ASN A 119 -6.52 -0.56 4.23
N ILE A 120 -6.98 -0.17 5.41
CA ILE A 120 -6.32 -0.49 6.68
C ILE A 120 -7.05 -1.64 7.36
N ARG A 121 -6.32 -2.69 7.73
CA ARG A 121 -6.82 -3.83 8.49
C ARG A 121 -6.00 -4.00 9.76
N LYS A 122 -6.69 -4.27 10.86
CA LYS A 122 -6.05 -4.67 12.13
C LYS A 122 -6.12 -6.18 12.26
N ILE A 123 -4.98 -6.83 12.40
CA ILE A 123 -4.94 -8.25 12.73
C ILE A 123 -5.27 -8.35 14.22
N LYS A 124 -6.48 -8.78 14.55
CA LYS A 124 -6.85 -9.10 15.92
C LYS A 124 -6.19 -10.43 16.26
N GLY A 125 -5.35 -10.46 17.29
CA GLY A 125 -4.94 -11.71 17.91
C GLY A 125 -6.18 -12.41 18.48
N ASN A 126 -6.23 -13.73 18.32
CA ASN A 126 -7.25 -14.58 18.95
C ASN A 126 -7.17 -14.48 20.47
#